data_AF-A0A6S7GLN9-F1
#
_entry.id   AF-A0A6S7GLN9-F1
#
_cell.length_a   1.000
_cell.length_b   1.000
_cell.length_c   1.000
_cell.angle_alpha   90.00
_cell.angle_beta   90.00
_cell.angle_gamma   90.00
#
_symmetry.space_group_name_H-M   'P 1'
#
loop_
_entity.id
_entity.type
_entity.pdbx_description
1 polymer ?
#
loop_
_entity_poly.entity_id
_entity_poly.type
_entity_poly.pdbx_seq_one_letter_code
_entity_poly.pdbx_strand_id
1 'polypeptide(L)'
;MSFGAKGFSQKRNDPGYFNWLAVADALMFLSDGLRKYAEDKMKELHVLITTNVGGPGVKCTCKCTPGKKPNPHGRTATCIWAQELKKFHHFPRKSDIPWHQSISSQWHDPVDGHREIAKLFMSDLGKNWATTTTTDIGRLLNLLIFCNHFKIQHASLKAVKDWRNKWAHASDLTLSDIDKQNAFKDIECLMNDAELVGIKEVQDCRSSIKKVETAVFSVLQDNESKILEEFRLIQQFQLIQEYKECPKIEEKSEVSEEEIRVPKKFDKLVTVVDKMGSVFLAILLFAISPLSRKVLGMLMFLAYFMFYPVGDRTVISDY
;
A
#
# COMPACT_ATOMS: atom_id res chain seq x y z
N MET A 1 4.80 12.47 12.39
CA MET A 1 4.66 13.92 12.59
C MET A 1 3.18 14.26 12.67
N SER A 2 2.72 14.87 13.76
CA SER A 2 1.33 15.34 13.90
C SER A 2 1.27 16.77 13.36
N PHE A 3 0.74 16.96 12.16
CA PHE A 3 0.44 18.30 11.65
C PHE A 3 -0.88 18.76 12.27
N GLY A 4 -0.78 19.55 13.35
CA GLY A 4 -1.94 20.18 13.97
C GLY A 4 -2.59 21.22 13.06
N ALA A 5 -3.88 21.50 13.28
CA ALA A 5 -4.72 22.42 12.48
C ALA A 5 -4.13 23.83 12.25
N LYS A 6 -3.18 24.28 13.08
CA LYS A 6 -2.47 25.56 12.90
C LYS A 6 -1.46 25.56 11.75
N GLY A 7 -0.88 24.42 11.37
CA GLY A 7 0.08 24.31 10.27
C GLY A 7 -0.57 24.38 8.87
N PHE A 8 -1.85 24.01 8.76
CA PHE A 8 -2.58 23.99 7.48
C PHE A 8 -3.10 25.38 7.07
N SER A 9 -3.56 26.20 8.03
CA SER A 9 -4.05 27.55 7.73
C SER A 9 -2.96 28.50 7.20
N GLN A 10 -1.69 28.24 7.51
CA GLN A 10 -0.56 29.08 7.10
C GLN A 10 -0.07 28.75 5.67
N LYS A 11 -0.34 27.54 5.15
CA LYS A 11 0.03 27.12 3.78
C LYS A 11 -0.93 27.58 2.69
N ARG A 12 -2.14 28.03 3.04
CA ARG A 12 -3.13 28.51 2.06
C ARG A 12 -2.78 29.82 1.36
N ASN A 13 -1.60 30.40 1.63
CA ASN A 13 -1.07 31.55 0.91
C ASN A 13 0.29 31.24 0.25
N ASP A 14 0.72 29.99 0.26
CA ASP A 14 2.00 29.56 -0.31
C ASP A 14 1.79 29.07 -1.76
N PRO A 15 2.34 29.77 -2.78
CA PRO A 15 2.27 29.31 -4.17
C PRO A 15 2.80 27.89 -4.36
N GLY A 16 3.82 27.50 -3.58
CA GLY A 16 4.40 26.18 -3.65
C GLY A 16 3.42 25.08 -3.20
N TYR A 17 2.61 25.37 -2.19
CA TYR A 17 1.53 24.46 -1.76
C TYR A 17 0.46 24.31 -2.84
N PHE A 18 0.13 25.37 -3.56
CA PHE A 18 -0.85 25.29 -4.66
C PHE A 18 -0.34 24.46 -5.82
N ASN A 19 0.93 24.61 -6.17
CA ASN A 19 1.58 23.79 -7.18
C ASN A 19 1.56 22.31 -6.76
N TRP A 20 1.82 22.03 -5.49
CA TRP A 20 1.73 20.68 -4.93
C TRP A 20 0.31 20.10 -5.03
N LEU A 21 -0.73 20.88 -4.72
CA LEU A 21 -2.14 20.47 -4.89
C LEU A 21 -2.50 20.23 -6.37
N ALA A 22 -2.12 21.14 -7.28
CA ALA A 22 -2.43 21.02 -8.71
C ALA A 22 -1.82 19.77 -9.34
N VAL A 23 -0.57 19.45 -8.99
CA VAL A 23 0.09 18.22 -9.45
C VAL A 23 -0.61 16.97 -8.87
N ALA A 24 -1.03 17.01 -7.60
CA ALA A 24 -1.78 15.92 -6.99
C ALA A 24 -3.09 15.63 -7.75
N ASP A 25 -3.88 16.68 -8.02
CA ASP A 25 -5.14 16.56 -8.74
C ASP A 25 -4.93 16.04 -10.16
N ALA A 26 -3.92 16.56 -10.89
CA ALA A 26 -3.60 16.08 -12.22
C ALA A 26 -3.25 14.58 -12.24
N LEU A 27 -2.45 14.15 -11.26
CA LEU A 27 -2.11 12.74 -11.06
C LEU A 27 -3.35 11.89 -10.73
N MET A 28 -4.29 12.40 -9.94
CA MET A 28 -5.53 11.69 -9.64
C MET A 28 -6.45 11.56 -10.86
N PHE A 29 -6.63 12.63 -11.63
CA PHE A 29 -7.40 12.57 -12.88
C PHE A 29 -6.76 11.61 -13.89
N LEU A 30 -5.44 11.64 -14.03
CA LEU A 30 -4.73 10.70 -14.88
C LEU A 30 -4.92 9.24 -14.42
N SER A 31 -4.89 8.99 -13.10
CA SER A 31 -5.13 7.67 -12.52
C SER A 31 -6.51 7.14 -12.90
N ASP A 32 -7.53 7.98 -12.79
CA ASP A 32 -8.91 7.63 -13.13
C ASP A 32 -9.04 7.28 -14.62
N GLY A 33 -8.43 8.08 -15.50
CA GLY A 33 -8.42 7.84 -16.95
C GLY A 33 -7.68 6.55 -17.35
N LEU A 34 -6.56 6.24 -16.70
CA LEU A 34 -5.75 5.05 -16.99
C LEU A 34 -6.34 3.75 -16.43
N ARG A 35 -7.19 3.82 -15.40
CA ARG A 35 -7.63 2.64 -14.65
C ARG A 35 -8.40 1.65 -15.52
N LYS A 36 -9.36 2.15 -16.32
CA LYS A 36 -10.15 1.29 -17.22
C LYS A 36 -9.28 0.67 -18.32
N TYR A 37 -8.40 1.46 -18.93
CA TYR A 37 -7.44 0.97 -19.91
C TYR A 37 -6.59 -0.19 -19.36
N ALA A 38 -6.01 0.01 -18.16
CA ALA A 38 -5.19 -1.01 -17.53
C ALA A 38 -6.00 -2.27 -17.19
N GLU A 39 -7.23 -2.13 -16.70
CA GLU A 39 -8.10 -3.26 -16.41
C GLU A 39 -8.43 -4.08 -17.68
N ASP A 40 -8.80 -3.41 -18.76
CA ASP A 40 -9.13 -4.07 -20.03
C ASP A 40 -7.91 -4.79 -20.63
N LYS A 41 -6.73 -4.16 -20.62
CA LYS A 41 -5.47 -4.79 -21.03
C LYS A 41 -5.07 -5.96 -20.15
N MET A 42 -5.32 -5.91 -18.85
CA MET A 42 -5.04 -7.04 -17.97
C MET A 42 -6.01 -8.21 -18.20
N LYS A 43 -7.24 -7.94 -18.62
CA LYS A 43 -8.18 -8.99 -19.08
C LYS A 43 -7.69 -9.62 -20.38
N GLU A 44 -7.25 -8.83 -21.35
CA GLU A 44 -6.63 -9.33 -22.59
C GLU A 44 -5.42 -10.23 -22.29
N LEU A 45 -4.52 -9.77 -21.41
CA LEU A 45 -3.36 -10.54 -20.98
C LEU A 45 -3.76 -11.83 -20.26
N HIS A 46 -4.77 -11.79 -19.39
CA HIS A 46 -5.26 -12.96 -18.68
C HIS A 46 -5.77 -14.04 -19.64
N VAL A 47 -6.54 -13.65 -20.66
CA VAL A 47 -6.99 -14.57 -21.72
C VAL A 47 -5.80 -15.18 -22.44
N LEU A 48 -4.83 -14.36 -22.87
CA LEU A 48 -3.62 -14.81 -23.56
C LEU A 48 -2.82 -15.82 -22.72
N ILE A 49 -2.56 -15.51 -21.45
CA ILE A 49 -1.84 -16.39 -20.54
C ILE A 49 -2.62 -17.70 -20.34
N THR A 50 -3.94 -17.60 -20.12
CA THR A 50 -4.80 -18.78 -19.93
C THR A 50 -4.74 -19.71 -21.13
N THR A 51 -4.75 -19.18 -22.35
CA THR A 51 -4.55 -19.96 -23.57
C THR A 51 -3.17 -20.62 -23.60
N ASN A 52 -2.11 -19.87 -23.31
CA ASN A 52 -0.73 -20.37 -23.38
C ASN A 52 -0.42 -21.47 -22.35
N VAL A 53 -1.09 -21.47 -21.19
CA VAL A 53 -0.90 -22.50 -20.16
C VAL A 53 -1.72 -23.77 -20.38
N GLY A 54 -2.52 -23.84 -21.45
CA GLY A 54 -3.32 -25.02 -21.81
C GLY A 54 -4.84 -24.83 -21.76
N GLY A 55 -5.32 -23.60 -21.60
CA GLY A 55 -6.72 -23.22 -21.68
C GLY A 55 -7.45 -23.10 -20.34
N PRO A 56 -8.75 -22.72 -20.38
CA PRO A 56 -9.58 -22.58 -19.19
C PRO A 56 -9.63 -23.87 -18.37
N GLY A 57 -9.51 -23.75 -17.04
CA GLY A 57 -9.56 -24.89 -16.11
C GLY A 57 -8.19 -25.44 -15.71
N VAL A 58 -7.11 -25.07 -16.39
CA VAL A 58 -5.75 -25.40 -15.95
C VAL A 58 -5.38 -24.58 -14.72
N LYS A 59 -5.28 -25.23 -13.56
CA LYS A 59 -5.00 -24.57 -12.27
C LYS A 59 -3.51 -24.57 -11.94
N CYS A 60 -3.06 -23.55 -11.23
CA CYS A 60 -1.78 -23.63 -10.53
C CYS A 60 -1.88 -24.62 -9.36
N THR A 61 -1.05 -25.67 -9.37
CA THR A 61 -1.02 -26.72 -8.33
C THR A 61 0.06 -26.48 -7.26
N CYS A 62 0.83 -25.41 -7.40
CA CYS A 62 1.95 -25.13 -6.51
C CYS A 62 1.45 -24.71 -5.12
N LYS A 63 1.89 -25.41 -4.08
CA LYS A 63 1.59 -25.07 -2.69
C LYS A 63 2.28 -23.76 -2.31
N CYS A 64 1.52 -22.67 -2.23
CA CYS A 64 1.99 -21.37 -1.77
C CYS A 64 1.19 -20.90 -0.56
N THR A 65 1.89 -20.35 0.43
CA THR A 65 1.24 -19.56 1.47
C THR A 65 1.30 -18.09 1.04
N PRO A 66 0.16 -17.42 0.79
CA PRO A 66 0.13 -15.98 0.52
C PRO A 66 0.90 -15.21 1.60
N GLY A 67 1.71 -14.22 1.20
CA GLY A 67 2.48 -13.38 2.12
C GLY A 67 3.73 -13.99 2.77
N LYS A 68 4.11 -15.25 2.46
CA LYS A 68 5.41 -15.83 2.90
C LYS A 68 6.49 -15.66 1.81
N LYS A 69 7.67 -15.18 2.21
CA LYS A 69 8.90 -15.18 1.40
C LYS A 69 9.84 -16.31 1.89
N PRO A 70 10.60 -16.97 1.00
CA PRO A 70 10.52 -16.90 -0.46
C PRO A 70 9.29 -17.65 -0.99
N ASN A 71 8.57 -17.06 -1.94
CA ASN A 71 7.49 -17.77 -2.62
C ASN A 71 8.11 -18.76 -3.62
N PRO A 72 7.67 -20.04 -3.63
CA PRO A 72 8.25 -21.07 -4.48
C PRO A 72 8.18 -20.76 -5.97
N HIS A 73 7.25 -19.92 -6.45
CA HIS A 73 7.13 -19.54 -7.88
C HIS A 73 8.36 -18.83 -8.45
N GLY A 74 9.15 -18.15 -7.59
CA GLY A 74 10.42 -17.54 -7.98
C GLY A 74 11.49 -18.59 -8.33
N ARG A 75 11.40 -19.81 -7.78
CA ARG A 75 12.40 -20.88 -7.89
C ARG A 75 11.91 -22.10 -8.67
N THR A 76 10.60 -22.31 -8.79
CA THR A 76 10.07 -23.49 -9.46
C THR A 76 10.11 -23.30 -10.97
N ALA A 77 10.98 -24.08 -11.63
CA ALA A 77 10.98 -24.23 -13.07
C ALA A 77 9.79 -25.07 -13.58
N THR A 78 8.88 -25.52 -12.73
CA THR A 78 7.82 -26.48 -13.07
C THR A 78 6.41 -25.89 -13.10
N CYS A 79 6.21 -24.68 -12.57
CA CYS A 79 4.90 -24.03 -12.58
C CYS A 79 4.65 -23.37 -13.95
N ILE A 80 3.80 -23.98 -14.77
CA ILE A 80 3.45 -23.47 -16.12
C ILE A 80 2.92 -22.03 -16.09
N TRP A 81 2.06 -21.69 -15.11
CA TRP A 81 1.58 -20.34 -14.91
C TRP A 81 2.72 -19.36 -14.59
N ALA A 82 3.58 -19.69 -13.64
CA ALA A 82 4.69 -18.81 -13.27
C ALA A 82 5.71 -18.66 -14.41
N GLN A 83 5.95 -19.72 -15.19
CA GLN A 83 6.79 -19.65 -16.38
C GLN A 83 6.22 -18.67 -17.41
N GLU A 84 4.92 -18.74 -17.66
CA GLU A 84 4.25 -17.87 -18.62
C GLU A 84 4.25 -16.41 -18.14
N LEU A 85 3.85 -16.18 -16.89
CA LEU A 85 3.84 -14.85 -16.27
C LEU A 85 5.22 -14.17 -16.30
N LYS A 86 6.31 -14.93 -16.12
CA LYS A 86 7.69 -14.42 -16.21
C LYS A 86 8.03 -13.82 -17.57
N LYS A 87 7.38 -14.25 -18.66
CA LYS A 87 7.63 -13.72 -20.01
C LYS A 87 7.13 -12.28 -20.15
N PHE A 88 6.15 -11.89 -19.33
CA PHE A 88 5.54 -10.57 -19.40
C PHE A 88 6.16 -9.54 -18.46
N HIS A 89 7.16 -9.92 -17.65
CA HIS A 89 7.72 -9.04 -16.63
C HIS A 89 9.07 -8.44 -17.05
N HIS A 90 9.24 -7.12 -16.88
CA HIS A 90 10.48 -6.38 -17.16
C HIS A 90 11.57 -6.45 -16.05
N PHE A 91 11.47 -7.31 -15.02
CA PHE A 91 12.51 -7.34 -13.99
C PHE A 91 13.81 -7.95 -14.54
N PRO A 92 14.98 -7.38 -14.20
CA PRO A 92 16.27 -7.93 -14.63
C PRO A 92 16.53 -9.32 -14.03
N ARG A 93 15.93 -9.65 -12.87
CA ARG A 93 15.97 -11.00 -12.28
C ARG A 93 14.56 -11.49 -11.98
N LYS A 94 14.25 -12.70 -12.44
CA LYS A 94 12.94 -13.36 -12.24
C LYS A 94 12.64 -13.72 -10.78
N SER A 95 13.64 -13.65 -9.90
CA SER A 95 13.52 -13.73 -8.44
C SER A 95 12.83 -12.52 -7.82
N ASP A 96 12.79 -11.39 -8.55
CA ASP A 96 12.37 -10.09 -8.01
C ASP A 96 10.87 -9.85 -8.20
N ILE A 97 10.20 -10.74 -8.95
CA ILE A 97 8.74 -10.73 -9.08
C ILE A 97 8.13 -10.96 -7.69
N PRO A 98 7.23 -10.09 -7.22
CA PRO A 98 6.62 -10.14 -5.88
C PRO A 98 5.54 -11.22 -5.78
N TRP A 99 5.89 -12.48 -6.04
CA TRP A 99 4.95 -13.61 -6.07
C TRP A 99 4.08 -13.75 -4.81
N HIS A 100 4.56 -13.33 -3.64
CA HIS A 100 3.85 -13.44 -2.36
C HIS A 100 2.61 -12.56 -2.26
N GLN A 101 2.45 -11.54 -3.12
CA GLN A 101 1.31 -10.62 -3.07
C GLN A 101 0.12 -11.06 -3.93
N SER A 102 0.28 -12.13 -4.69
CA SER A 102 -0.75 -12.68 -5.57
C SER A 102 -1.22 -14.04 -5.08
N ILE A 103 -2.53 -14.30 -5.14
CA ILE A 103 -3.12 -15.58 -4.78
C ILE A 103 -3.08 -16.49 -6.01
N SER A 104 -2.06 -17.34 -6.10
CA SER A 104 -1.85 -18.14 -7.33
C SER A 104 -2.92 -19.18 -7.63
N SER A 105 -3.67 -19.62 -6.63
CA SER A 105 -4.86 -20.46 -6.84
C SER A 105 -5.97 -19.72 -7.58
N GLN A 106 -5.95 -18.38 -7.65
CA GLN A 106 -6.97 -17.57 -8.32
C GLN A 106 -6.53 -17.07 -9.71
N TRP A 107 -5.31 -17.34 -10.17
CA TRP A 107 -4.86 -16.90 -11.50
C TRP A 107 -5.74 -17.42 -12.65
N HIS A 108 -6.26 -18.63 -12.51
CA HIS A 108 -7.13 -19.25 -13.50
C HIS A 108 -8.58 -18.76 -13.46
N ASP A 109 -8.95 -17.90 -12.49
CA ASP A 109 -10.31 -17.42 -12.33
C ASP A 109 -10.68 -16.50 -13.51
N PRO A 110 -11.78 -16.77 -14.23
CA PRO A 110 -12.16 -15.99 -15.41
C PRO A 110 -12.71 -14.59 -15.08
N VAL A 111 -13.12 -14.37 -13.83
CA VAL A 111 -13.68 -13.10 -13.37
C VAL A 111 -12.60 -12.24 -12.73
N ASP A 112 -11.86 -12.77 -11.74
CA ASP A 112 -10.92 -11.99 -10.93
C ASP A 112 -9.44 -12.34 -11.18
N GLY A 113 -9.13 -13.36 -12.00
CA GLY A 113 -7.75 -13.81 -12.21
C GLY A 113 -6.85 -12.74 -12.79
N HIS A 114 -7.38 -11.87 -13.66
CA HIS A 114 -6.66 -10.71 -14.20
C HIS A 114 -6.17 -9.76 -13.10
N ARG A 115 -6.93 -9.60 -12.00
CA ARG A 115 -6.57 -8.75 -10.87
C ARG A 115 -5.46 -9.37 -10.04
N GLU A 116 -5.52 -10.68 -9.79
CA GLU A 116 -4.46 -11.39 -9.09
C GLU A 116 -3.15 -11.38 -9.88
N ILE A 117 -3.22 -11.54 -11.20
CA ILE A 117 -2.06 -11.44 -12.09
C ILE A 117 -1.50 -10.01 -12.07
N ALA A 118 -2.34 -8.98 -12.16
CA ALA A 118 -1.91 -7.58 -12.16
C ALA A 118 -1.05 -7.24 -10.93
N LYS A 119 -1.39 -7.81 -9.76
CA LYS A 119 -0.60 -7.61 -8.54
C LYS A 119 0.86 -7.99 -8.75
N LEU A 120 1.21 -9.00 -9.56
CA LEU A 120 2.60 -9.41 -9.78
C LEU A 120 3.48 -8.33 -10.44
N PHE A 121 2.87 -7.35 -11.10
CA PHE A 121 3.55 -6.25 -11.77
C PHE A 121 3.44 -4.94 -10.98
N MET A 122 2.77 -4.92 -9.82
CA MET A 122 2.72 -3.77 -8.94
C MET A 122 3.87 -3.80 -7.93
N SER A 123 4.21 -2.64 -7.36
CA SER A 123 5.16 -2.56 -6.24
C SER A 123 4.69 -3.40 -5.04
N ASP A 124 5.64 -4.07 -4.38
CA ASP A 124 5.40 -4.92 -3.21
C ASP A 124 4.79 -4.13 -2.04
N LEU A 125 3.59 -4.49 -1.59
CA LEU A 125 2.92 -3.88 -0.42
C LEU A 125 3.14 -4.64 0.91
N GLY A 126 3.84 -5.77 0.86
CA GLY A 126 3.85 -6.75 1.94
C GLY A 126 2.42 -7.23 2.28
N LYS A 127 2.15 -7.48 3.56
CA LYS A 127 0.91 -8.15 4.03
C LYS A 127 -0.36 -7.29 3.99
N ASN A 128 -0.29 -6.02 3.58
CA ASN A 128 -1.46 -5.14 3.57
C ASN A 128 -2.13 -5.19 2.20
N TRP A 129 -3.02 -6.16 2.04
CA TRP A 129 -3.76 -6.53 0.83
C TRP A 129 -4.89 -5.56 0.46
N ALA A 130 -4.88 -4.31 0.95
CA ALA A 130 -5.99 -3.38 0.79
C ALA A 130 -6.28 -3.11 -0.70
N THR A 131 -7.39 -3.74 -1.12
CA THR A 131 -8.33 -3.43 -2.20
C THR A 131 -7.83 -2.62 -3.38
N THR A 132 -8.00 -3.22 -4.57
CA THR A 132 -7.78 -2.67 -5.91
C THR A 132 -8.52 -1.35 -6.20
N THR A 133 -9.42 -0.90 -5.32
CA THR A 133 -10.25 0.31 -5.48
C THR A 133 -9.52 1.61 -5.13
N THR A 134 -8.42 1.55 -4.36
CA THR A 134 -7.58 2.71 -3.99
C THR A 134 -6.17 2.57 -4.56
N THR A 135 -6.08 2.18 -5.83
CA THR A 135 -4.78 2.08 -6.50
C THR A 135 -4.24 3.50 -6.70
N ASP A 136 -3.41 3.97 -5.76
CA ASP A 136 -2.48 5.10 -5.93
C ASP A 136 -1.89 5.03 -7.35
N ILE A 137 -1.85 6.16 -8.04
CA ILE A 137 -1.31 6.23 -9.41
C ILE A 137 0.10 5.62 -9.48
N GLY A 138 0.89 5.68 -8.40
CA GLY A 138 2.17 5.01 -8.31
C GLY A 138 2.12 3.50 -8.56
N ARG A 139 1.10 2.82 -8.03
CA ARG A 139 0.88 1.37 -8.24
C ARG A 139 0.45 1.09 -9.68
N LEU A 140 -0.40 1.93 -10.24
CA LEU A 140 -0.85 1.82 -11.62
C LEU A 140 0.32 2.04 -12.60
N LEU A 141 1.14 3.06 -12.38
CA LEU A 141 2.34 3.30 -13.17
C LEU A 141 3.33 2.15 -13.07
N ASN A 142 3.52 1.56 -11.89
CA ASN A 142 4.36 0.36 -11.74
C ASN A 142 3.83 -0.82 -12.56
N LEU A 143 2.52 -1.08 -12.55
CA LEU A 143 1.91 -2.09 -13.41
C LEU A 143 2.25 -1.86 -14.89
N LEU A 144 2.05 -0.63 -15.39
CA LEU A 144 2.33 -0.27 -16.78
C LEU A 144 3.82 -0.35 -17.13
N ILE A 145 4.70 -0.02 -16.19
CA ILE A 145 6.17 -0.08 -16.35
C ILE A 145 6.66 -1.53 -16.40
N PHE A 146 6.19 -2.36 -15.46
CA PHE A 146 6.75 -3.68 -15.24
C PHE A 146 6.13 -4.76 -16.11
N CYS A 147 4.93 -4.55 -16.64
CA CYS A 147 4.28 -5.48 -17.56
C CYS A 147 4.56 -5.09 -19.02
N ASN A 148 5.27 -5.94 -19.76
CA ASN A 148 5.62 -5.70 -21.16
C ASN A 148 4.45 -5.91 -22.14
N HIS A 149 3.26 -6.27 -21.64
CA HIS A 149 2.04 -6.34 -22.44
C HIS A 149 1.57 -4.94 -22.87
N PHE A 150 1.80 -3.94 -22.02
CA PHE A 150 1.63 -2.53 -22.37
C PHE A 150 2.78 -2.09 -23.29
N LYS A 151 2.47 -1.39 -24.38
CA LYS A 151 3.45 -0.86 -25.34
C LYS A 151 3.64 0.65 -25.24
N ILE A 152 3.27 1.22 -24.09
CA ILE A 152 3.51 2.61 -23.73
C ILE A 152 5.02 2.84 -23.59
N GLN A 153 5.50 4.00 -24.03
CA GLN A 153 6.89 4.40 -23.86
C GLN A 153 7.30 4.45 -22.39
N HIS A 154 8.28 3.60 -22.02
CA HIS A 154 8.76 3.48 -20.66
C HIS A 154 9.34 4.78 -20.10
N ALA A 155 9.92 5.63 -20.96
CA ALA A 155 10.43 6.95 -20.57
C ALA A 155 9.31 7.86 -20.04
N SER A 156 8.17 7.93 -20.73
CA SER A 156 7.01 8.73 -20.33
C SER A 156 6.39 8.24 -19.02
N LEU A 157 6.24 6.92 -18.87
CA LEU A 157 5.75 6.32 -17.63
C LEU A 157 6.68 6.62 -16.44
N LYS A 158 8.00 6.53 -16.65
CA LYS A 158 8.98 6.82 -15.61
C LYS A 158 8.96 8.30 -15.21
N ALA A 159 8.87 9.22 -16.17
CA ALA A 159 8.80 10.65 -15.90
C ALA A 159 7.61 11.00 -14.99
N VAL A 160 6.41 10.52 -15.32
CA VAL A 160 5.21 10.75 -14.48
C VAL A 160 5.35 10.08 -13.10
N LYS A 161 5.94 8.88 -13.04
CA LYS A 161 6.22 8.21 -11.76
C LYS A 161 7.19 8.99 -10.88
N ASP A 162 8.21 9.62 -11.47
CA ASP A 162 9.17 10.44 -10.75
C ASP A 162 8.49 11.69 -10.16
N TRP A 163 7.53 12.30 -10.88
CA TRP A 163 6.68 13.37 -10.32
C TRP A 163 5.80 12.91 -9.18
N ARG A 164 5.16 11.74 -9.29
CA ARG A 164 4.41 11.12 -8.18
C ARG A 164 5.30 10.97 -6.96
N ASN A 165 6.49 10.40 -7.13
CA ASN A 165 7.43 10.19 -6.02
C ASN A 165 7.87 11.53 -5.42
N LYS A 166 8.22 12.53 -6.24
CA LYS A 166 8.59 13.87 -5.77
C LYS A 166 7.46 14.51 -4.97
N TRP A 167 6.23 14.46 -5.46
CA TRP A 167 5.04 14.94 -4.77
C TRP A 167 4.82 14.22 -3.42
N ALA A 168 4.90 12.89 -3.40
CA ALA A 168 4.70 12.07 -2.22
C ALA A 168 5.79 12.26 -1.15
N HIS A 169 7.00 12.65 -1.54
CA HIS A 169 8.13 12.86 -0.65
C HIS A 169 8.41 14.34 -0.32
N ALA A 170 7.58 15.27 -0.82
CA ALA A 170 7.67 16.69 -0.46
C ALA A 170 7.21 16.90 1.00
N SER A 171 8.14 16.85 1.94
CA SER A 171 7.86 16.93 3.39
C SER A 171 7.25 18.26 3.83
N ASP A 172 7.53 19.32 3.07
CA ASP A 172 6.97 20.66 3.23
C ASP A 172 5.68 20.87 2.42
N LEU A 173 5.21 19.86 1.68
CA LEU A 173 4.06 19.92 0.79
C LEU A 173 4.16 21.05 -0.25
N THR A 174 5.37 21.35 -0.74
CA THR A 174 5.54 22.39 -1.78
C THR A 174 6.16 21.86 -3.06
N LEU A 175 5.86 22.50 -4.18
CA LEU A 175 6.54 22.33 -5.47
C LEU A 175 6.79 23.70 -6.11
N SER A 176 7.92 23.87 -6.79
CA SER A 176 8.17 25.10 -7.54
C SER A 176 7.27 25.23 -8.77
N ASP A 177 7.16 26.44 -9.32
CA ASP A 177 6.41 26.66 -10.57
C ASP A 177 6.99 25.85 -11.74
N ILE A 178 8.32 25.74 -11.79
CA ILE A 178 9.04 24.94 -12.79
C ILE A 178 8.70 23.46 -12.62
N ASP A 179 8.63 22.98 -11.37
CA ASP A 179 8.23 21.61 -11.09
C ASP A 179 6.80 21.32 -11.55
N LYS A 180 5.87 22.23 -11.28
CA LYS A 180 4.51 22.12 -11.79
C LYS A 180 4.52 22.03 -13.32
N GLN A 181 5.13 23.00 -14.00
CA GLN A 181 5.15 23.05 -15.46
C GLN A 181 5.71 21.76 -16.08
N ASN A 182 6.82 21.25 -15.54
CA ASN A 182 7.42 20.01 -16.03
C ASN A 182 6.54 18.78 -15.75
N ALA A 183 5.88 18.73 -14.59
CA ALA A 183 4.94 17.65 -14.26
C ALA A 183 3.77 17.61 -15.25
N PHE A 184 3.15 18.75 -15.54
CA PHE A 184 2.05 18.83 -16.50
C PHE A 184 2.50 18.48 -17.92
N LYS A 185 3.70 18.92 -18.33
CA LYS A 185 4.29 18.54 -19.61
C LYS A 185 4.50 17.03 -19.73
N ASP A 186 5.05 16.38 -18.71
CA ASP A 186 5.31 14.94 -18.75
C ASP A 186 4.01 14.12 -18.70
N ILE A 187 2.99 14.58 -17.96
CA ILE A 187 1.64 14.01 -17.97
C ILE A 187 1.04 14.10 -19.39
N GLU A 188 1.12 15.27 -20.01
CA GLU A 188 0.63 15.50 -21.37
C GLU A 188 1.40 14.64 -22.39
N CYS A 189 2.72 14.48 -22.25
CA CYS A 189 3.50 13.56 -23.08
C CYS A 189 3.04 12.11 -22.93
N LEU A 190 2.76 11.64 -21.72
CA LEU A 190 2.22 10.30 -21.49
C LEU A 190 0.83 10.13 -22.12
N MET A 191 -0.07 11.11 -21.98
CA MET A 191 -1.42 11.05 -22.55
C MET A 191 -1.43 11.02 -24.08
N ASN A 192 -0.37 11.53 -24.73
CA ASN A 192 -0.19 11.50 -26.18
C ASN A 192 0.64 10.29 -26.66
N ASP A 193 0.98 9.34 -25.78
CA ASP A 193 1.57 8.08 -26.21
C ASP A 193 0.65 7.36 -27.22
N ALA A 194 1.25 6.67 -28.19
CA ALA A 194 0.52 6.03 -29.28
C ALA A 194 -0.51 4.99 -28.79
N GLU A 195 -0.27 4.33 -27.65
CA GLU A 195 -1.26 3.42 -27.06
C GLU A 195 -2.39 4.15 -26.31
N LEU A 196 -2.19 5.39 -25.88
CA LEU A 196 -3.11 6.12 -25.00
C LEU A 196 -3.90 7.22 -25.72
N VAL A 197 -3.40 7.75 -26.83
CA VAL A 197 -4.02 8.87 -27.55
C VAL A 197 -5.45 8.56 -28.04
N GLY A 198 -5.72 7.29 -28.37
CA GLY A 198 -7.04 6.82 -28.79
C GLY A 198 -7.98 6.40 -27.66
N ILE A 199 -7.53 6.42 -26.40
CA ILE A 199 -8.31 5.95 -25.26
C ILE A 199 -9.19 7.07 -24.74
N LYS A 200 -10.51 6.90 -24.90
CA LYS A 200 -11.51 7.92 -24.56
C LYS A 200 -11.41 8.37 -23.11
N GLU A 201 -11.31 7.44 -22.17
CA GLU A 201 -11.25 7.73 -20.74
C GLU A 201 -10.01 8.56 -20.36
N VAL A 202 -8.87 8.32 -21.01
CA VAL A 202 -7.66 9.12 -20.83
C VAL A 202 -7.87 10.53 -21.39
N GLN A 203 -8.45 10.64 -22.58
CA GLN A 203 -8.67 11.95 -23.22
C GLN A 203 -9.75 12.78 -22.50
N ASP A 204 -10.79 12.16 -21.95
CA ASP A 204 -11.85 12.84 -21.18
C ASP A 204 -11.25 13.58 -19.96
N CYS A 205 -10.26 12.98 -19.30
CA CYS A 205 -9.55 13.57 -18.16
C CYS A 205 -8.68 14.77 -18.53
N ARG A 206 -8.29 14.95 -19.80
CA ARG A 206 -7.40 16.03 -20.26
C ARG A 206 -7.95 17.41 -19.97
N SER A 207 -9.25 17.59 -20.11
CA SER A 207 -9.91 18.86 -19.82
C SER A 207 -9.83 19.23 -18.33
N SER A 208 -10.00 18.25 -17.44
CA SER A 208 -9.86 18.43 -15.99
C SER A 208 -8.42 18.71 -15.60
N ILE A 209 -7.45 18.02 -16.21
CA ILE A 209 -6.02 18.28 -16.01
C ILE A 209 -5.66 19.72 -16.41
N LYS A 210 -6.06 20.17 -17.61
CA LYS A 210 -5.81 21.56 -18.05
C LYS A 210 -6.46 22.60 -17.14
N LYS A 211 -7.65 22.30 -16.60
CA LYS A 211 -8.31 23.19 -15.64
C LYS A 211 -7.45 23.36 -14.38
N VAL A 212 -6.93 22.29 -13.80
CA VAL A 212 -6.10 22.38 -12.58
C VAL A 212 -4.70 22.96 -12.85
N GLU A 213 -4.17 22.84 -14.06
CA GLU A 213 -2.92 23.51 -14.47
C GLU A 213 -3.00 25.03 -14.33
N THR A 214 -4.13 25.60 -14.75
CA THR A 214 -4.41 27.04 -14.78
C THR A 214 -5.25 27.52 -13.59
N ALA A 215 -5.60 26.61 -12.67
CA ALA A 215 -6.55 26.89 -11.61
C ALA A 215 -6.04 27.93 -10.61
N VAL A 216 -6.97 28.77 -10.15
CA VAL A 216 -6.79 29.61 -8.96
C VAL A 216 -7.12 28.80 -7.70
N PHE A 217 -6.64 29.26 -6.55
CA PHE A 217 -6.71 28.53 -5.27
C PHE A 217 -8.08 27.94 -4.93
N SER A 218 -9.17 28.69 -5.16
CA SER A 218 -10.53 28.26 -4.81
C SER A 218 -10.96 26.96 -5.51
N VAL A 219 -10.45 26.67 -6.71
CA VAL A 219 -10.77 25.45 -7.47
C VAL A 219 -10.01 24.23 -6.93
N LEU A 220 -8.79 24.43 -6.43
CA LEU A 220 -7.97 23.35 -5.85
C LEU A 220 -8.43 22.96 -4.45
N GLN A 221 -9.14 23.85 -3.76
CA GLN A 221 -9.59 23.64 -2.38
C GLN A 221 -10.68 22.56 -2.28
N ASP A 222 -11.47 22.36 -3.34
CA ASP A 222 -12.55 21.37 -3.38
C ASP A 222 -12.02 19.94 -3.23
N ASN A 223 -10.79 19.66 -3.69
CA ASN A 223 -10.15 18.34 -3.61
C ASN A 223 -9.08 18.23 -2.50
N GLU A 224 -8.74 19.33 -1.82
CA GLU A 224 -7.65 19.39 -0.83
C GLU A 224 -7.77 18.27 0.22
N SER A 225 -8.96 18.05 0.77
CA SER A 225 -9.18 17.02 1.79
C SER A 225 -8.93 15.60 1.26
N LYS A 226 -9.29 15.35 -0.01
CA LYS A 226 -9.07 14.05 -0.67
C LYS A 226 -7.57 13.85 -0.95
N ILE A 227 -6.90 14.89 -1.46
CA ILE A 227 -5.45 14.88 -1.70
C ILE A 227 -4.68 14.60 -0.41
N LEU A 228 -5.05 15.27 0.69
CA LEU A 228 -4.39 15.08 1.98
C LEU A 228 -4.58 13.67 2.53
N GLU A 229 -5.76 13.06 2.34
CA GLU A 229 -5.99 11.68 2.75
C GLU A 229 -5.17 10.69 1.90
N GLU A 230 -5.13 10.88 0.58
CA GLU A 230 -4.27 10.06 -0.30
C GLU A 230 -2.79 10.19 0.06
N PHE A 231 -2.32 11.41 0.31
CA PHE A 231 -0.96 11.66 0.78
C PHE A 231 -0.67 10.96 2.12
N ARG A 232 -1.60 11.03 3.08
CA ARG A 232 -1.48 10.36 4.38
C ARG A 232 -1.37 8.85 4.22
N LEU A 233 -2.18 8.26 3.35
CA LEU A 233 -2.12 6.83 3.05
C LEU A 233 -0.77 6.44 2.45
N ILE A 234 -0.28 7.20 1.47
CA ILE A 234 1.02 6.95 0.83
C ILE A 234 2.17 7.03 1.85
N GLN A 235 2.17 8.04 2.71
CA GLN A 235 3.16 8.18 3.78
C GLN A 235 3.12 7.02 4.77
N GLN A 236 1.91 6.59 5.17
CA GLN A 236 1.75 5.43 6.04
C GLN A 236 2.30 4.16 5.37
N PHE A 237 2.06 3.98 4.06
CA PHE A 237 2.62 2.85 3.32
C PHE A 237 4.14 2.87 3.25
N GLN A 238 4.74 4.04 3.01
CA GLN A 238 6.20 4.20 2.94
C GLN A 238 6.87 3.86 4.28
N LEU A 239 6.35 4.38 5.40
CA LEU A 239 6.86 4.07 6.75
C LEU A 239 6.82 2.57 7.07
N ILE A 240 5.77 1.87 6.63
CA ILE A 240 5.64 0.42 6.81
C ILE A 240 6.70 -0.35 6.01
N GLN A 241 7.12 0.15 4.84
CA GLN A 241 8.18 -0.48 4.06
C GLN A 241 9.55 -0.29 4.72
N GLU A 242 9.86 0.94 5.15
CA GLU A 242 11.11 1.25 5.85
C GLU A 242 11.27 0.38 7.11
N TYR A 243 10.21 0.20 7.90
CA TYR A 243 10.24 -0.65 9.10
C TYR A 243 10.53 -2.13 8.80
N LYS A 244 10.23 -2.62 7.59
CA LYS A 244 10.48 -4.01 7.17
C LYS A 244 11.90 -4.21 6.63
N GLU A 245 12.52 -3.16 6.11
CA GLU A 245 13.87 -3.20 5.57
C GLU A 245 14.94 -3.05 6.67
N CYS A 246 14.56 -2.53 7.85
CA CYS A 246 15.41 -2.64 9.04
C CYS A 246 15.68 -4.12 9.35
N PRO A 247 16.96 -4.56 9.39
CA PRO A 247 17.29 -5.90 9.83
C PRO A 247 16.73 -6.06 11.24
N LYS A 248 15.91 -7.10 11.44
CA LYS A 248 15.61 -7.54 12.79
C LYS A 248 16.97 -7.76 13.45
N ILE A 249 17.27 -6.97 14.48
CA ILE A 249 18.28 -7.38 15.45
C ILE A 249 17.72 -8.68 15.99
N GLU A 250 18.23 -9.80 15.47
CA GLU A 250 18.14 -11.06 16.16
C GLU A 250 18.80 -10.79 17.51
N GLU A 251 18.01 -10.71 18.57
CA GLU A 251 18.48 -11.03 19.91
C GLU A 251 18.97 -12.47 19.83
N LYS A 252 20.21 -12.65 19.36
CA LYS A 252 21.01 -13.80 19.69
C LYS A 252 21.31 -13.66 21.17
N SER A 253 20.47 -14.29 21.98
CA SER A 253 20.77 -14.61 23.37
C SER A 253 21.94 -15.60 23.41
N GLU A 254 23.14 -15.08 23.24
CA GLU A 254 24.40 -15.72 23.61
C GLU A 254 25.36 -14.61 24.06
N VAL A 255 25.12 -14.08 25.26
CA VAL A 255 26.19 -13.49 26.07
C VAL A 255 25.91 -13.88 27.52
N SER A 256 26.92 -14.50 28.10
CA SER A 256 27.09 -14.92 29.48
C SER A 256 26.63 -13.91 30.52
N GLU A 257 26.13 -14.44 31.64
CA GLU A 257 25.92 -13.73 32.90
C GLU A 257 27.19 -12.95 33.29
N GLU A 258 27.21 -11.65 33.04
CA GLU A 258 28.05 -10.73 33.80
C GLU A 258 27.37 -9.35 33.90
N GLU A 259 27.38 -8.83 35.11
CA GLU A 259 26.54 -7.77 35.65
C GLU A 259 26.53 -6.46 34.84
N ILE A 260 25.34 -5.98 34.45
CA ILE A 260 25.14 -4.56 34.11
C ILE A 260 23.94 -4.01 34.90
N ARG A 261 24.25 -3.09 35.84
CA ARG A 261 23.29 -2.34 36.67
C ARG A 261 22.31 -1.53 35.82
N VAL A 262 21.02 -1.84 35.92
CA VAL A 262 19.93 -0.97 35.45
C VAL A 262 19.75 0.20 36.44
N PRO A 263 19.67 1.47 35.98
CA PRO A 263 19.46 2.61 36.87
C PRO A 263 18.04 2.64 37.42
N LYS A 264 17.92 2.68 38.76
CA LYS A 264 16.71 2.63 39.63
C LYS A 264 15.62 3.70 39.40
N LYS A 265 15.63 4.44 38.28
CA LYS A 265 14.64 5.50 38.00
C LYS A 265 13.41 5.01 37.22
N PHE A 266 13.51 3.91 36.47
CA PHE A 266 12.38 3.41 35.66
C PHE A 266 11.35 2.59 36.47
N ASP A 267 11.77 1.83 37.48
CA ASP A 267 10.84 1.02 38.30
C ASP A 267 9.81 1.85 39.07
N LYS A 268 10.19 3.06 39.51
CA LYS A 268 9.26 3.97 40.21
C LYS A 268 8.20 4.54 39.27
N LEU A 269 8.51 4.73 37.99
CA LEU A 269 7.54 5.27 37.03
C LEU A 269 6.50 4.22 36.66
N VAL A 270 6.94 2.98 36.45
CA VAL A 270 6.06 1.84 36.14
C VAL A 270 5.11 1.55 37.30
N THR A 271 5.61 1.52 38.54
CA THR A 271 4.75 1.30 39.71
C THR A 271 3.76 2.44 39.99
N VAL A 272 4.08 3.69 39.61
CA VAL A 272 3.14 4.82 39.72
C VAL A 272 2.05 4.73 38.65
N VAL A 273 2.41 4.40 37.41
CA VAL A 273 1.43 4.22 36.31
C VAL A 273 0.46 3.07 36.62
N ASP A 274 0.95 1.98 37.19
CA ASP A 274 0.15 0.79 37.53
C ASP A 274 -0.82 1.06 38.71
N LYS A 275 -0.37 1.86 39.69
CA LYS A 275 -1.22 2.32 40.80
C LYS A 275 -2.26 3.35 40.36
N MET A 276 -1.95 4.20 39.38
CA MET A 276 -2.94 5.14 38.84
C MET A 276 -4.00 4.43 38.00
N GLY A 277 -3.62 3.42 37.20
CA GLY A 277 -4.56 2.63 36.41
C GLY A 277 -5.57 1.86 37.27
N SER A 278 -5.13 1.27 38.37
CA SER A 278 -6.02 0.53 39.29
C SER A 278 -7.00 1.43 40.05
N VAL A 279 -6.62 2.65 40.40
CA VAL A 279 -7.52 3.63 41.04
C VAL A 279 -8.57 4.17 40.05
N PHE A 280 -8.17 4.47 38.81
CA PHE A 280 -9.11 4.88 37.76
C PHE A 280 -10.14 3.80 37.43
N LEU A 281 -9.73 2.53 37.41
CA LEU A 281 -10.61 1.40 37.17
C LEU A 281 -11.62 1.20 38.32
N ALA A 282 -11.17 1.38 39.58
CA ALA A 282 -12.04 1.30 40.75
C ALA A 282 -13.10 2.41 40.78
N ILE A 283 -12.74 3.65 40.43
CA ILE A 283 -13.67 4.78 40.35
C ILE A 283 -14.72 4.56 39.25
N LEU A 284 -14.31 4.04 38.09
CA LEU A 284 -15.21 3.66 37.00
C LEU A 284 -16.23 2.59 37.43
N LEU A 285 -15.83 1.62 38.26
CA LEU A 285 -16.74 0.57 38.74
C LEU A 285 -17.77 1.09 39.77
N PHE A 286 -17.45 2.15 40.51
CA PHE A 286 -18.38 2.77 41.48
C PHE A 286 -19.42 3.69 40.83
N ALA A 287 -19.08 4.34 39.72
CA ALA A 287 -19.97 5.29 39.01
C ALA A 287 -21.05 4.61 38.13
N ILE A 288 -21.02 3.28 38.03
CA ILE A 288 -21.90 2.51 37.14
C ILE A 288 -23.07 1.93 37.93
N SER A 289 -24.29 2.10 37.40
CA SER A 289 -25.53 1.63 38.02
C SER A 289 -25.54 0.09 38.20
N PRO A 290 -26.37 -0.45 39.12
CA PRO A 290 -26.31 -1.88 39.48
C PRO A 290 -26.56 -2.83 38.29
N LEU A 291 -27.31 -2.36 37.29
CA LEU A 291 -27.68 -3.15 36.11
C LEU A 291 -26.51 -3.29 35.11
N SER A 292 -25.63 -2.30 35.01
CA SER A 292 -24.47 -2.28 34.11
C SER A 292 -23.22 -2.94 34.71
N ARG A 293 -23.16 -3.14 36.03
CA ARG A 293 -22.08 -3.93 36.67
C ARG A 293 -22.12 -5.41 36.28
N LYS A 294 -23.31 -5.99 36.10
CA LYS A 294 -23.45 -7.39 35.67
C LYS A 294 -22.99 -7.60 34.22
N VAL A 295 -23.31 -6.66 33.34
CA VAL A 295 -22.91 -6.68 31.93
C VAL A 295 -21.40 -6.49 31.78
N LEU A 296 -20.82 -5.54 32.54
CA LEU A 296 -19.37 -5.31 32.52
C LEU A 296 -18.59 -6.47 33.15
N GLY A 297 -19.11 -7.07 34.22
CA GLY A 297 -18.51 -8.28 34.81
C GLY A 297 -18.48 -9.46 33.83
N MET A 298 -19.56 -9.66 33.06
CA MET A 298 -19.63 -10.70 32.04
C MET A 298 -18.65 -10.46 30.89
N LEU A 299 -18.50 -9.20 30.45
CA LEU A 299 -17.55 -8.81 29.40
C LEU A 299 -16.09 -8.96 29.84
N MET A 300 -15.77 -8.62 31.10
CA MET A 300 -14.42 -8.81 31.65
C MET A 300 -14.09 -10.30 31.85
N PHE A 301 -15.07 -11.12 32.23
CA PHE A 301 -14.91 -12.58 32.32
C PHE A 301 -14.65 -13.20 30.93
N LEU A 302 -15.38 -12.75 29.91
CA LEU A 302 -15.15 -13.17 28.52
C LEU A 302 -13.79 -12.72 27.99
N ALA A 303 -13.37 -11.49 28.29
CA ALA A 303 -12.04 -11.00 27.92
C ALA A 303 -10.92 -11.81 28.61
N TYR A 304 -11.10 -12.19 29.88
CA TYR A 304 -10.15 -13.07 30.58
C TYR A 304 -9.98 -14.40 29.84
N PHE A 305 -11.07 -15.04 29.40
CA PHE A 305 -10.98 -16.30 28.64
C PHE A 305 -10.48 -16.16 27.20
N MET A 306 -10.68 -14.99 26.56
CA MET A 306 -10.19 -14.75 25.20
C MET A 306 -8.72 -14.33 25.14
N PHE A 307 -8.15 -13.80 26.24
CA PHE A 307 -6.79 -13.29 26.28
C PHE A 307 -5.85 -14.06 27.22
N TYR A 308 -6.33 -15.02 28.02
CA TYR A 308 -5.45 -15.96 28.73
C TYR A 308 -5.01 -17.07 27.77
N PRO A 309 -3.70 -17.25 27.52
CA PRO A 309 -3.22 -18.36 26.73
C PRO A 309 -3.57 -19.68 27.44
N VAL A 310 -4.18 -20.61 26.71
CA VAL A 310 -4.32 -22.02 27.12
C VAL A 310 -2.92 -22.52 27.47
N GLY A 311 -2.67 -22.69 28.76
CA GLY A 311 -1.41 -23.15 29.29
C GLY A 311 -1.04 -24.53 28.78
N ASP A 312 0.24 -24.66 28.43
CA ASP A 312 1.12 -25.82 28.62
C ASP A 312 0.48 -27.23 28.50
N ARG A 313 0.71 -27.88 27.35
CA ARG A 313 0.49 -29.33 27.16
C ARG A 313 1.77 -30.13 27.39
N THR A 314 2.44 -29.91 28.51
CA THR A 314 3.58 -30.74 28.94
C THR A 314 3.46 -31.18 30.39
N VAL A 315 2.28 -31.60 30.83
CA VAL A 315 2.13 -32.40 32.08
C VAL A 315 0.90 -33.32 31.96
N ILE A 316 0.92 -34.32 31.06
CA ILE A 316 0.25 -35.63 31.25
C ILE A 316 1.07 -36.67 30.46
N SER A 317 2.23 -37.01 31.01
CA SER A 317 2.88 -38.31 30.82
C SER A 317 2.93 -38.89 32.22
N ASP A 318 2.00 -39.77 32.51
CA ASP A 318 2.12 -40.95 33.38
C ASP A 318 0.71 -41.51 33.59
N TYR A 319 0.57 -42.82 33.34
CA TYR A 319 -0.62 -43.68 33.18
C TYR A 319 -1.17 -43.82 31.76
#